data_AF-A0A409XY98-F1
#
_entry.id   AF-A0A409XY98-F1
#
_cell.length_a   1.000
_cell.length_b   1.000
_cell.length_c   1.000
_cell.angle_alpha   90.00
_cell.angle_beta   90.00
_cell.angle_gamma   90.00
#
_symmetry.space_group_name_H-M   'P 1'
#
loop_
_entity.id
_entity.type
_entity.pdbx_description
1 polymer ?
#
loop_
_entity_poly.entity_id
_entity_poly.type
_entity_poly.pdbx_seq_one_letter_code
_entity_poly.pdbx_strand_id
1 'polypeptide(L)'
;MSSPEPILASVAGIDKTPRLLSHAEVAGLTDWFGQWLAKTPVSKRQLSLRGLLKGALPTDSYTIYAIADGIPIVYDHANPDNPLNSVSRHLRFVIIALPDKALRAVFDIKQAILDRTLCIVGSANPDGETAFLQCASWDPKGLDRNLGLGIMRFYERTNGGWVYVGDSLNAFNPLSINKGPFDGHIGGGMIMKELTSPWTHWFDTNRDDFISSLGSTKDQPSKCDPYNALNDMLFSGPNGPPLSLVVETLEPIVELSVSKWYDARFARDFLDKSLKPLPEVTAVRDWVGHILLNRSMNIAASATSTPEVQQQANINGVPTTLFFNSNALQRLLPDAGPSNAYTIVNEVYVQAVNSLGLSLYYADFSTDPPTQILAVKECEGPFAFPIIEPGLEDYQGVKTLVNKASIATLLPKKAITAMLMVDFFNPIYSARREGLMQYVPENAALKADGKTYDVLDQLVDNLNASSASKDPKAAEFELLQLLATPDNTYIDVFTDRVNAYLEKVDNRLNNEASIKMAAVEEYMVLADGRRRLYRGRENEKESSGLNEFMLTLPMADRVLPLSRMMEDATVTVMDPEEIAYFSRKNRERMHALAMYTNSPGLGGCPAMAPARHSP
;
A
#
# COMPACT_ATOMS: atom_id res chain seq x y z
N MET A 1 28.21 25.29 10.05
CA MET A 1 27.19 24.90 11.06
C MET A 1 27.07 23.40 10.97
N SER A 2 27.30 22.68 12.07
CA SER A 2 27.07 21.22 12.13
C SER A 2 25.63 20.92 11.73
N SER A 3 25.40 19.80 11.03
CA SER A 3 24.04 19.28 10.85
C SER A 3 23.41 19.14 12.24
N PRO A 4 22.16 19.58 12.47
CA PRO A 4 21.46 19.26 13.70
C PRO A 4 21.47 17.74 13.87
N GLU A 5 21.70 17.26 15.10
CA GLU A 5 21.59 15.83 15.40
C GLU A 5 20.21 15.32 14.97
N PRO A 6 20.13 14.10 14.41
CA PRO A 6 18.85 13.52 14.01
C PRO A 6 17.92 13.43 15.22
N ILE A 7 16.66 13.86 15.04
CA ILE A 7 15.64 13.73 16.08
C ILE A 7 15.28 12.25 16.19
N LEU A 8 15.70 11.63 17.30
CA LEU A 8 15.48 10.25 17.63
C LEU A 8 14.61 10.22 18.91
N ALA A 9 13.30 10.40 18.72
CA ALA A 9 12.35 10.56 19.81
C ALA A 9 11.30 9.44 19.90
N SER A 10 11.30 8.48 18.97
CA SER A 10 10.35 7.36 18.88
C SER A 10 10.48 6.54 17.58
N VAL A 11 11.61 6.66 16.85
CA VAL A 11 11.77 5.98 15.56
C VAL A 11 11.94 4.49 15.81
N ALA A 12 10.93 3.71 15.45
CA ALA A 12 10.88 2.28 15.71
C ALA A 12 12.14 1.57 15.20
N GLY A 13 12.76 0.75 16.05
CA GLY A 13 13.99 0.02 15.74
C GLY A 13 15.30 0.80 15.85
N ILE A 14 15.24 2.13 15.97
CA ILE A 14 16.40 2.98 16.28
C ILE A 14 16.35 3.41 17.74
N ASP A 15 15.19 3.89 18.19
CA ASP A 15 14.98 4.36 19.54
C ASP A 15 14.56 3.25 20.50
N LYS A 16 15.28 3.12 21.61
CA LYS A 16 14.97 2.14 22.67
C LYS A 16 13.97 2.67 23.71
N THR A 17 13.70 3.97 23.72
CA THR A 17 12.81 4.59 24.72
C THR A 17 12.04 5.74 24.08
N PRO A 18 10.82 5.48 23.57
CA PRO A 18 9.88 6.50 23.11
C PRO A 18 9.76 7.65 24.10
N ARG A 19 9.82 8.90 23.64
CA ARG A 19 9.61 10.08 24.50
C ARG A 19 8.98 11.24 23.75
N LEU A 20 8.36 12.14 24.50
CA LEU A 20 7.88 13.40 23.93
C LEU A 20 9.04 14.25 23.41
N LEU A 21 8.80 14.97 22.33
CA LEU A 21 9.76 15.91 21.75
C LEU A 21 10.02 17.08 22.71
N SER A 22 11.31 17.38 22.94
CA SER A 22 11.72 18.59 23.65
C SER A 22 11.46 19.84 22.80
N HIS A 23 11.32 21.02 23.44
CA HIS A 23 11.14 22.27 22.70
C HIS A 23 12.26 22.54 21.68
N ALA A 24 13.50 22.15 21.99
CA ALA A 24 14.65 22.34 21.10
C ALA A 24 14.53 21.48 19.83
N GLU A 25 14.10 20.22 19.97
CA GLU A 25 13.90 19.31 18.84
C GLU A 25 12.77 19.78 17.94
N VAL A 26 11.63 20.17 18.55
CA VAL A 26 10.50 20.67 17.79
C VAL A 26 10.85 21.97 17.06
N ALA A 27 11.69 22.83 17.63
CA ALA A 27 12.16 24.05 16.98
C ALA A 27 13.08 23.80 15.76
N GLY A 28 13.67 22.61 15.65
CA GLY A 28 14.47 22.21 14.49
C GLY A 28 13.64 21.75 13.28
N LEU A 29 12.36 21.45 13.49
CA LEU A 29 11.43 20.96 12.48
C LEU A 29 10.94 22.10 11.57
N THR A 30 10.93 21.86 10.26
CA THR A 30 10.56 22.86 9.26
C THR A 30 9.28 22.54 8.49
N ASP A 31 8.72 21.34 8.67
CA ASP A 31 7.36 21.02 8.25
C ASP A 31 6.33 21.84 9.03
N TRP A 32 5.09 21.83 8.54
CA TRP A 32 4.04 22.62 9.18
C TRP A 32 3.70 22.11 10.58
N PHE A 33 3.57 20.79 10.76
CA PHE A 33 3.11 20.21 12.01
C PHE A 33 4.14 20.34 13.13
N GLY A 34 5.42 20.11 12.82
CA GLY A 34 6.54 20.40 13.70
C GLY A 34 6.54 21.87 14.15
N GLN A 35 6.36 22.82 13.23
CA GLN A 35 6.27 24.23 13.62
C GLN A 35 5.04 24.55 14.48
N TRP A 36 3.90 23.91 14.23
CA TRP A 36 2.70 24.05 15.06
C TRP A 36 2.97 23.52 16.49
N LEU A 37 3.60 22.35 16.62
CA LEU A 37 4.02 21.80 17.91
C LEU A 37 4.98 22.77 18.62
N ALA A 38 5.92 23.41 17.89
CA ALA A 38 6.92 24.31 18.47
C ALA A 38 6.27 25.53 19.13
N LYS A 39 5.24 26.08 18.47
CA LYS A 39 4.54 27.29 18.88
C LYS A 39 3.44 27.00 19.91
N THR A 40 2.95 25.76 19.98
CA THR A 40 1.84 25.37 20.84
C THR A 40 2.34 24.92 22.21
N PRO A 41 1.86 25.51 23.33
CA PRO A 41 2.20 25.03 24.67
C PRO A 41 1.86 23.55 24.85
N VAL A 42 2.68 22.79 25.58
CA VAL A 42 2.49 21.33 25.79
C VAL A 42 1.08 21.01 26.30
N SER A 43 0.53 21.82 27.19
CA SER A 43 -0.84 21.67 27.73
C SER A 43 -1.96 21.81 26.70
N LYS A 44 -1.66 22.34 25.50
CA LYS A 44 -2.60 22.49 24.38
C LYS A 44 -2.33 21.53 23.22
N ARG A 45 -1.32 20.65 23.34
CA ARG A 45 -0.97 19.68 22.28
C ARG A 45 -1.85 18.42 22.32
N GLN A 46 -2.52 18.17 23.45
CA GLN A 46 -3.38 17.00 23.66
C GLN A 46 -4.74 17.19 22.97
N LEU A 47 -4.75 17.10 21.64
CA LEU A 47 -5.96 17.30 20.85
C LEU A 47 -6.51 15.96 20.37
N SER A 48 -7.83 15.78 20.48
CA SER A 48 -8.60 14.80 19.71
C SER A 48 -8.51 15.13 18.21
N LEU A 49 -8.95 14.22 17.34
CA LEU A 49 -9.03 14.50 15.91
C LEU A 49 -9.86 15.78 15.67
N ARG A 50 -11.03 15.87 16.29
CA ARG A 50 -11.91 17.05 16.20
C ARG A 50 -11.24 18.29 16.80
N GLY A 51 -10.52 18.14 17.91
CA GLY A 51 -9.74 19.19 18.53
C GLY A 51 -8.66 19.74 17.60
N LEU A 52 -7.97 18.86 16.85
CA LEU A 52 -6.96 19.25 15.87
C LEU A 52 -7.61 20.01 14.70
N LEU A 53 -8.70 19.49 14.14
CA LEU A 53 -9.41 20.11 13.03
C LEU A 53 -9.98 21.50 13.37
N LYS A 54 -10.57 21.65 14.56
CA LYS A 54 -11.21 22.92 14.98
C LYS A 54 -10.24 23.89 15.66
N GLY A 55 -9.18 23.38 16.28
CA GLY A 55 -8.29 24.15 17.15
C GLY A 55 -6.93 24.49 16.53
N ALA A 56 -6.46 23.73 15.54
CA ALA A 56 -5.16 23.95 14.91
C ALA A 56 -5.26 24.39 13.44
N LEU A 57 -6.28 23.93 12.72
CA LEU A 57 -6.44 24.19 11.29
C LEU A 57 -7.46 25.31 11.03
N PRO A 58 -7.24 26.16 10.02
CA PRO A 58 -8.27 27.11 9.59
C PRO A 58 -9.54 26.39 9.10
N THR A 59 -10.68 27.05 9.27
CA THR A 59 -11.94 26.60 8.64
C THR A 59 -11.78 26.57 7.12
N ASP A 60 -12.36 25.56 6.47
CA ASP A 60 -12.23 25.30 5.02
C ASP A 60 -10.80 25.00 4.53
N SER A 61 -9.85 24.59 5.39
CA SER A 61 -8.49 24.26 4.94
C SER A 61 -8.22 22.75 4.80
N TYR A 62 -9.23 21.89 4.92
CA TYR A 62 -9.06 20.44 4.85
C TYR A 62 -10.25 19.72 4.19
N THR A 63 -9.96 18.60 3.55
CA THR A 63 -10.95 17.65 2.98
C THR A 63 -10.89 16.35 3.78
N ILE A 64 -12.05 15.76 4.05
CA ILE A 64 -12.18 14.51 4.80
C ILE A 64 -12.62 13.40 3.84
N TYR A 65 -11.90 12.28 3.88
CA TYR A 65 -12.21 11.02 3.22
C TYR A 65 -12.47 9.96 4.30
N ALA A 66 -13.28 8.96 3.96
CA ALA A 66 -13.61 7.86 4.86
C ALA A 66 -13.28 6.52 4.19
N ILE A 67 -12.75 5.59 4.99
CA ILE A 67 -12.46 4.22 4.58
C ILE A 67 -12.95 3.28 5.67
N ALA A 68 -13.62 2.19 5.28
CA ALA A 68 -14.15 1.18 6.20
C ALA A 68 -14.03 -0.21 5.58
N ASP A 69 -13.83 -1.23 6.42
CA ASP A 69 -13.88 -2.62 6.00
C ASP A 69 -15.26 -3.22 6.24
N GLY A 70 -15.53 -4.38 5.64
CA GLY A 70 -16.79 -5.08 5.86
C GLY A 70 -18.03 -4.34 5.35
N ILE A 71 -17.88 -3.38 4.42
CA ILE A 71 -18.98 -2.63 3.80
C ILE A 71 -20.15 -3.51 3.31
N PRO A 72 -19.91 -4.71 2.75
CA PRO A 72 -21.01 -5.58 2.36
C PRO A 72 -21.91 -6.06 3.51
N ILE A 73 -21.49 -5.91 4.77
CA ILE A 73 -22.16 -6.42 5.96
C ILE A 73 -23.12 -5.35 6.50
N VAL A 74 -24.34 -5.38 6.01
CA VAL A 74 -25.42 -4.48 6.42
C VAL A 74 -25.78 -4.71 7.90
N TYR A 75 -25.98 -3.62 8.63
CA TYR A 75 -26.47 -3.70 9.99
C TYR A 75 -27.96 -4.08 10.02
N ASP A 76 -28.32 -5.09 10.80
CA ASP A 76 -29.70 -5.56 10.92
C ASP A 76 -30.42 -4.80 12.03
N HIS A 77 -31.11 -3.72 11.66
CA HIS A 77 -31.90 -2.92 12.60
C HIS A 77 -33.13 -3.65 13.16
N ALA A 78 -33.65 -4.65 12.44
CA ALA A 78 -34.81 -5.41 12.88
C ALA A 78 -34.45 -6.45 13.94
N ASN A 79 -33.21 -6.93 13.92
CA ASN A 79 -32.67 -7.87 14.90
C ASN A 79 -31.35 -7.35 15.48
N PRO A 80 -31.39 -6.51 16.54
CA PRO A 80 -30.18 -6.00 17.20
C PRO A 80 -29.23 -7.10 17.68
N ASP A 81 -29.76 -8.27 18.05
CA ASP A 81 -29.00 -9.44 18.52
C ASP A 81 -28.35 -10.25 17.39
N ASN A 82 -28.49 -9.83 16.12
CA ASN A 82 -27.82 -10.46 15.00
C ASN A 82 -26.30 -10.45 15.25
N PRO A 83 -25.59 -11.60 15.22
CA PRO A 83 -24.15 -11.64 15.49
C PRO A 83 -23.32 -10.82 14.48
N LEU A 84 -23.86 -10.51 13.29
CA LEU A 84 -23.20 -9.60 12.36
C LEU A 84 -23.21 -8.14 12.84
N ASN A 85 -24.08 -7.77 13.77
CA ASN A 85 -24.11 -6.42 14.34
C ASN A 85 -22.94 -6.16 15.30
N SER A 86 -22.32 -7.19 15.88
CA SER A 86 -21.15 -7.04 16.76
C SER A 86 -19.81 -6.97 16.01
N VAL A 87 -19.80 -7.23 14.71
CA VAL A 87 -18.60 -7.16 13.87
C VAL A 87 -18.10 -5.71 13.77
N SER A 88 -16.81 -5.47 14.01
CA SER A 88 -16.20 -4.15 13.81
C SER A 88 -15.98 -3.88 12.32
N ARG A 89 -16.44 -2.73 11.82
CA ARG A 89 -16.22 -2.23 10.43
C ARG A 89 -15.05 -1.24 10.30
N HIS A 90 -14.24 -1.13 11.36
CA HIS A 90 -13.01 -0.34 11.45
C HIS A 90 -12.93 0.98 10.64
N LEU A 91 -13.94 1.85 10.76
CA LEU A 91 -13.95 3.15 10.07
C LEU A 91 -12.72 4.01 10.47
N ARG A 92 -12.05 4.57 9.44
CA ARG A 92 -11.01 5.59 9.55
C ARG A 92 -11.38 6.83 8.74
N PHE A 93 -10.90 7.97 9.21
CA PHE A 93 -10.91 9.22 8.47
C PHE A 93 -9.50 9.53 7.97
N VAL A 94 -9.39 9.80 6.68
CA VAL A 94 -8.16 10.29 6.04
C VAL A 94 -8.40 11.73 5.63
N ILE A 95 -7.53 12.63 6.06
CA ILE A 95 -7.77 14.06 5.91
C ILE A 95 -6.56 14.70 5.26
N ILE A 96 -6.81 15.46 4.20
CA ILE A 96 -5.79 16.25 3.52
C ILE A 96 -6.03 17.72 3.86
N ALA A 97 -5.08 18.31 4.56
CA ALA A 97 -5.12 19.69 5.02
C ALA A 97 -4.05 20.56 4.35
N LEU A 98 -4.45 21.77 3.94
CA LEU A 98 -3.61 22.85 3.46
C LEU A 98 -3.63 23.98 4.51
N PRO A 99 -2.92 23.82 5.63
CA PRO A 99 -3.14 24.65 6.82
C PRO A 99 -2.84 26.15 6.66
N ASP A 100 -2.12 26.54 5.60
CA ASP A 100 -1.79 27.94 5.33
C ASP A 100 -2.68 28.58 4.24
N LYS A 101 -3.69 27.85 3.71
CA LYS A 101 -4.54 28.29 2.60
C LYS A 101 -5.99 27.77 2.73
N ALA A 102 -6.97 28.58 2.35
CA ALA A 102 -8.35 28.08 2.22
C ALA A 102 -8.49 27.17 0.98
N LEU A 103 -9.17 26.02 1.12
CA LEU A 103 -9.48 25.10 0.02
C LEU A 103 -10.48 25.68 -0.99
N ARG A 104 -11.26 26.71 -0.64
CA ARG A 104 -12.23 27.29 -1.59
C ARG A 104 -11.58 27.99 -2.79
N ALA A 105 -10.27 28.25 -2.76
CA ALA A 105 -9.50 28.68 -3.92
C ALA A 105 -9.04 27.51 -4.83
N VAL A 106 -9.43 26.26 -4.52
CA VAL A 106 -8.66 25.05 -4.78
C VAL A 106 -9.47 23.96 -5.52
N PHE A 107 -10.01 24.32 -6.70
CA PHE A 107 -10.05 23.35 -7.80
C PHE A 107 -8.67 23.17 -8.47
N ASP A 108 -7.64 23.80 -7.91
CA ASP A 108 -6.22 23.62 -8.27
C ASP A 108 -5.40 22.99 -7.13
N ILE A 109 -5.99 21.98 -6.47
CA ILE A 109 -5.32 21.15 -5.45
C ILE A 109 -4.03 20.58 -6.07
N LYS A 110 -4.08 20.17 -7.36
CA LYS A 110 -2.92 19.69 -8.13
C LYS A 110 -1.74 20.68 -8.13
N GLN A 111 -1.95 22.00 -8.15
CA GLN A 111 -0.84 22.97 -8.03
C GLN A 111 -0.41 23.28 -6.58
N ALA A 112 -1.26 23.04 -5.57
CA ALA A 112 -0.99 23.44 -4.18
C ALA A 112 -0.40 22.34 -3.27
N ILE A 113 -0.54 21.05 -3.59
CA ILE A 113 -0.39 19.91 -2.63
C ILE A 113 1.00 19.73 -1.97
N LEU A 114 2.09 20.43 -2.29
CA LEU A 114 3.40 19.95 -1.84
C LEU A 114 4.41 21.00 -1.38
N ASP A 115 3.93 22.08 -0.77
CA ASP A 115 4.81 22.94 0.02
C ASP A 115 4.62 22.74 1.52
N ARG A 116 3.39 22.47 2.01
CA ARG A 116 3.09 22.36 3.46
C ARG A 116 1.86 21.52 3.79
N THR A 117 1.58 20.50 2.98
CA THR A 117 0.41 19.63 3.21
C THR A 117 0.57 18.83 4.50
N LEU A 118 -0.54 18.70 5.23
CA LEU A 118 -0.68 17.85 6.39
C LEU A 118 -1.70 16.77 6.06
N CYS A 119 -1.29 15.52 6.18
CA CYS A 119 -2.14 14.34 6.06
C CYS A 119 -2.41 13.81 7.46
N ILE A 120 -3.68 13.60 7.80
CA ILE A 120 -4.09 13.12 9.12
C ILE A 120 -4.88 11.85 8.92
N VAL A 121 -4.59 10.82 9.71
CA VAL A 121 -5.41 9.60 9.79
C VAL A 121 -5.90 9.44 11.22
N GLY A 122 -7.20 9.28 11.40
CA GLY A 122 -7.82 9.11 12.71
C GLY A 122 -8.94 8.07 12.71
N SER A 123 -9.31 7.58 13.89
CA SER A 123 -10.38 6.60 14.05
C SER A 123 -11.79 7.22 14.01
N ALA A 124 -12.79 6.34 14.00
CA ALA A 124 -14.21 6.68 14.18
C ALA A 124 -14.56 7.33 15.53
N ASN A 125 -13.62 7.50 16.47
CA ASN A 125 -13.85 8.25 17.71
C ASN A 125 -13.13 9.61 17.65
N PRO A 126 -13.68 10.61 16.93
CA PRO A 126 -12.98 11.86 16.65
C PRO A 126 -12.73 12.72 17.89
N ASP A 127 -13.45 12.47 18.98
CA ASP A 127 -13.34 13.19 20.26
C ASP A 127 -12.49 12.44 21.30
N GLY A 128 -12.11 11.19 21.02
CA GLY A 128 -11.29 10.39 21.92
C GLY A 128 -9.86 10.93 22.07
N GLU A 129 -9.40 11.15 23.30
CA GLU A 129 -8.04 11.61 23.61
C GLU A 129 -6.98 10.52 23.46
N THR A 130 -7.39 9.25 23.57
CA THR A 130 -6.53 8.06 23.40
C THR A 130 -6.81 7.32 22.09
N ALA A 131 -7.75 7.81 21.28
CA ALA A 131 -8.06 7.21 19.99
C ALA A 131 -6.83 7.25 19.04
N PHE A 132 -6.76 6.30 18.12
CA PHE A 132 -5.72 6.31 17.09
C PHE A 132 -5.73 7.64 16.31
N LEU A 133 -4.56 8.26 16.21
CA LEU A 133 -4.35 9.50 15.48
C LEU A 133 -2.88 9.62 15.05
N GLN A 134 -2.66 9.71 13.74
CA GLN A 134 -1.35 9.89 13.12
C GLN A 134 -1.36 11.07 12.14
N CYS A 135 -0.20 11.66 11.93
CA CYS A 135 -0.01 12.78 11.02
C CYS A 135 1.26 12.58 10.19
N ALA A 136 1.17 12.87 8.88
CA ALA A 136 2.31 13.02 8.00
C ALA A 136 2.34 14.46 7.46
N SER A 137 3.44 15.18 7.64
CA SER A 137 3.57 16.56 7.17
C SER A 137 4.70 16.70 6.16
N TRP A 138 4.42 17.36 5.03
CA TRP A 138 5.44 17.68 4.02
C TRP A 138 6.40 18.75 4.54
N ASP A 139 7.69 18.40 4.58
CA ASP A 139 8.78 19.32 4.82
C ASP A 139 9.46 19.66 3.50
N PRO A 140 9.18 20.81 2.86
CA PRO A 140 9.74 21.17 1.56
C PRO A 140 11.26 21.44 1.60
N LYS A 141 11.84 21.47 2.80
CA LYS A 141 13.26 21.75 3.04
C LYS A 141 13.94 20.68 3.88
N GLY A 142 13.25 19.56 4.12
CA GLY A 142 13.71 18.55 5.06
C GLY A 142 14.92 17.75 4.58
N LEU A 143 15.14 17.68 3.25
CA LEU A 143 16.26 16.93 2.67
C LEU A 143 17.47 17.82 2.35
N ASP A 144 17.26 18.88 1.57
CA ASP A 144 18.25 19.94 1.37
C ASP A 144 17.55 21.30 1.29
N ARG A 145 17.85 22.15 2.28
CA ARG A 145 17.26 23.49 2.43
C ARG A 145 17.57 24.42 1.25
N ASN A 146 18.70 24.22 0.58
CA ASN A 146 19.16 25.06 -0.53
C ASN A 146 18.58 24.62 -1.87
N LEU A 147 18.28 23.32 -2.02
CA LEU A 147 17.72 22.76 -3.25
C LEU A 147 16.19 22.64 -3.21
N GLY A 148 15.56 22.87 -2.06
CA GLY A 148 14.10 22.72 -1.91
C GLY A 148 13.64 21.27 -2.04
N LEU A 149 14.50 20.33 -1.67
CA LEU A 149 14.17 18.91 -1.68
C LEU A 149 13.48 18.56 -0.35
N GLY A 150 12.32 17.94 -0.44
CA GLY A 150 11.48 17.66 0.73
C GLY A 150 11.28 16.19 1.06
N ILE A 151 10.74 15.96 2.26
CA ILE A 151 10.46 14.64 2.87
C ILE A 151 9.10 14.68 3.58
N MET A 152 8.49 13.52 3.84
CA MET A 152 7.47 13.38 4.88
C MET A 152 8.12 13.28 6.25
N ARG A 153 7.50 13.95 7.21
CA ARG A 153 7.71 13.74 8.63
C ARG A 153 6.48 13.10 9.25
N PHE A 154 6.68 12.04 10.01
CA PHE A 154 5.64 11.22 10.58
C PHE A 154 5.54 11.44 12.09
N TYR A 155 4.30 11.60 12.57
CA TYR A 155 3.96 11.84 13.96
C TYR A 155 2.84 10.91 14.39
N GLU A 156 2.88 10.49 15.63
CA GLU A 156 1.84 9.67 16.24
C GLU A 156 1.44 10.26 17.58
N ARG A 157 0.15 10.15 17.92
CA ARG A 157 -0.34 10.50 19.23
C ARG A 157 -0.29 9.29 20.17
N THR A 158 0.51 9.38 21.23
CA THR A 158 0.64 8.34 22.26
C THR A 158 0.51 8.96 23.65
N ASN A 159 -0.17 8.28 24.58
CA ASN A 159 -0.34 8.72 25.98
C ASN A 159 -0.77 10.20 26.14
N GLY A 160 -1.67 10.67 25.26
CA GLY A 160 -2.15 12.05 25.25
C GLY A 160 -1.13 13.09 24.74
N GLY A 161 -0.02 12.71 24.13
CA GLY A 161 0.96 13.62 23.53
C GLY A 161 1.39 13.21 22.13
N TRP A 162 2.14 14.08 21.43
CA TRP A 162 2.68 13.80 20.10
C TRP A 162 4.13 13.35 20.18
N VAL A 163 4.45 12.26 19.50
CA VAL A 163 5.80 11.76 19.30
C VAL A 163 6.18 11.83 17.83
N TYR A 164 7.47 12.01 17.56
CA TYR A 164 8.03 11.91 16.21
C TYR A 164 8.44 10.47 15.94
N VAL A 165 7.81 9.85 14.93
CA VAL A 165 8.03 8.44 14.61
C VAL A 165 8.96 8.24 13.41
N GLY A 166 9.47 9.33 12.84
CA GLY A 166 10.52 9.34 11.82
C GLY A 166 10.18 10.20 10.60
N ASP A 167 10.96 10.05 9.54
CA ASP A 167 10.74 10.68 8.23
C ASP A 167 10.89 9.67 7.08
N SER A 168 10.65 10.13 5.85
CA SER A 168 10.73 9.31 4.64
C SER A 168 12.05 8.55 4.47
N LEU A 169 13.18 9.05 5.02
CA LEU A 169 14.48 8.39 4.89
C LEU A 169 14.59 7.17 5.81
N ASN A 170 13.88 7.18 6.94
CA ASN A 170 13.88 6.07 7.88
C ASN A 170 13.25 4.79 7.28
N ALA A 171 12.44 4.90 6.23
CA ALA A 171 11.92 3.74 5.49
C ALA A 171 13.03 2.87 4.86
N PHE A 172 14.21 3.44 4.62
CA PHE A 172 15.36 2.77 3.99
C PHE A 172 16.49 2.48 4.98
N ASN A 173 16.34 2.85 6.25
CA ASN A 173 17.35 2.54 7.25
C ASN A 173 17.19 1.08 7.71
N PRO A 174 18.24 0.24 7.67
CA PRO A 174 18.17 -1.17 8.07
C PRO A 174 17.62 -1.42 9.48
N LEU A 175 17.73 -0.44 10.37
CA LEU A 175 17.23 -0.54 11.74
C LEU A 175 15.72 -0.30 11.86
N SER A 176 15.13 0.55 11.01
CA SER A 176 13.73 0.99 11.07
C SER A 176 12.85 0.50 9.91
N ILE A 177 13.43 -0.06 8.85
CA ILE A 177 12.67 -0.65 7.75
C ILE A 177 11.72 -1.75 8.26
N ASN A 178 10.48 -1.73 7.77
CA ASN A 178 9.39 -2.64 8.20
C ASN A 178 9.06 -2.56 9.71
N LYS A 179 9.25 -1.41 10.35
CA LYS A 179 8.91 -1.19 11.78
C LYS A 179 8.21 0.15 12.00
N GLY A 180 7.35 0.19 13.01
CA GLY A 180 6.56 1.39 13.33
C GLY A 180 5.80 1.86 12.09
N PRO A 181 5.77 3.16 11.74
CA PRO A 181 5.07 3.62 10.53
C PRO A 181 5.67 3.09 9.22
N PHE A 182 6.91 2.59 9.22
CA PHE A 182 7.60 2.14 8.01
C PHE A 182 7.28 0.69 7.62
N ASP A 183 6.39 0.02 8.35
CA ASP A 183 5.73 -1.19 7.86
C ASP A 183 4.62 -0.86 6.83
N GLY A 184 3.98 0.31 6.99
CA GLY A 184 2.96 0.88 6.13
C GLY A 184 3.48 1.90 5.13
N HIS A 185 4.67 2.48 5.37
CA HIS A 185 5.33 3.50 4.54
C HIS A 185 6.72 3.05 4.07
N ILE A 186 6.83 1.82 3.57
CA ILE A 186 8.10 1.17 3.18
C ILE A 186 8.90 1.89 2.09
N GLY A 187 8.27 2.71 1.24
CA GLY A 187 8.96 3.55 0.25
C GLY A 187 9.21 4.98 0.76
N GLY A 188 8.83 5.28 2.01
CA GLY A 188 8.96 6.59 2.64
C GLY A 188 7.94 7.63 2.16
N GLY A 189 7.08 7.29 1.20
CA GLY A 189 6.03 8.17 0.67
C GLY A 189 4.71 8.03 1.41
N MET A 190 3.71 8.79 0.97
CA MET A 190 2.32 8.50 1.30
C MET A 190 1.88 7.19 0.63
N ILE A 191 1.05 6.41 1.30
CA ILE A 191 0.46 5.20 0.73
C ILE A 191 -1.05 5.34 0.76
N MET A 192 -1.68 5.03 -0.37
CA MET A 192 -3.10 4.75 -0.49
C MET A 192 -3.24 3.34 -1.05
N LYS A 193 -4.00 2.50 -0.34
CA LYS A 193 -4.50 1.24 -0.88
C LYS A 193 -5.79 1.51 -1.64
N GLU A 194 -6.02 0.72 -2.67
CA GLU A 194 -7.01 0.95 -3.72
C GLU A 194 -6.82 2.31 -4.36
N LEU A 195 -5.66 2.54 -4.98
CA LEU A 195 -5.40 3.83 -5.63
C LEU A 195 -6.45 4.15 -6.72
N THR A 196 -6.83 3.15 -7.50
CA THR A 196 -7.74 3.29 -8.63
C THR A 196 -9.13 2.71 -8.31
N SER A 197 -10.14 3.23 -9.01
CA SER A 197 -11.51 2.69 -9.05
C SER A 197 -11.51 1.15 -9.17
N PRO A 198 -12.39 0.44 -8.43
CA PRO A 198 -13.61 0.95 -7.80
C PRO A 198 -13.53 1.33 -6.31
N TRP A 199 -12.33 1.52 -5.76
CA TRP A 199 -12.12 1.90 -4.35
C TRP A 199 -12.96 1.09 -3.35
N THR A 200 -12.75 -0.22 -3.37
CA THR A 200 -13.48 -1.25 -2.62
C THR A 200 -13.93 -0.80 -1.22
N HIS A 201 -13.03 -0.21 -0.43
CA HIS A 201 -13.21 0.16 0.97
C HIS A 201 -13.41 1.65 1.22
N TRP A 202 -13.30 2.50 0.20
CA TRP A 202 -13.46 3.93 0.39
C TRP A 202 -14.93 4.33 0.24
N PHE A 203 -15.31 5.34 1.01
CA PHE A 203 -16.59 6.00 0.82
C PHE A 203 -16.58 6.78 -0.50
N ASP A 204 -17.61 6.55 -1.30
CA ASP A 204 -17.93 7.34 -2.49
C ASP A 204 -19.44 7.66 -2.49
N THR A 205 -19.81 8.80 -3.04
CA THR A 205 -21.19 9.33 -3.05
C THR A 205 -22.24 8.43 -3.68
N ASN A 206 -21.83 7.42 -4.46
CA ASN A 206 -22.71 6.48 -5.13
C ASN A 206 -22.89 5.15 -4.37
N ARG A 207 -22.45 5.07 -3.09
CA ARG A 207 -22.39 3.84 -2.28
C ARG A 207 -23.38 3.87 -1.09
N ASP A 208 -24.66 3.60 -1.35
CA ASP A 208 -25.67 3.43 -0.28
C ASP A 208 -25.32 2.25 0.65
N ASP A 209 -24.63 1.24 0.12
CA ASP A 209 -24.13 0.08 0.86
C ASP A 209 -23.15 0.49 1.98
N PHE A 210 -22.26 1.45 1.72
CA PHE A 210 -21.32 1.96 2.72
C PHE A 210 -22.04 2.53 3.94
N ILE A 211 -23.01 3.41 3.73
CA ILE A 211 -23.77 4.01 4.83
C ILE A 211 -24.56 2.93 5.58
N SER A 212 -25.22 2.03 4.85
CA SER A 212 -26.01 0.94 5.46
C SER A 212 -25.16 -0.06 6.26
N SER A 213 -23.86 -0.15 5.97
CA SER A 213 -22.91 -1.01 6.70
C SER A 213 -22.53 -0.44 8.07
N LEU A 214 -22.62 0.89 8.22
CA LEU A 214 -22.34 1.59 9.46
C LEU A 214 -23.66 1.67 10.25
N GLY A 215 -23.91 0.68 11.09
CA GLY A 215 -25.11 0.64 11.92
C GLY A 215 -25.07 1.61 13.09
N SER A 216 -26.24 2.14 13.48
CA SER A 216 -26.45 2.79 14.78
C SER A 216 -26.96 1.79 15.80
N THR A 217 -26.28 1.61 16.93
CA THR A 217 -26.77 0.74 18.01
C THR A 217 -27.52 1.54 19.08
N LYS A 218 -28.49 0.92 19.77
CA LYS A 218 -29.12 1.48 20.98
C LYS A 218 -28.21 1.43 22.22
N ASP A 219 -27.20 0.57 22.22
CA ASP A 219 -26.38 0.23 23.41
C ASP A 219 -24.88 0.57 23.29
N GLN A 220 -24.39 1.07 22.14
CA GLN A 220 -23.10 1.78 22.13
C GLN A 220 -23.33 3.21 22.65
N PRO A 221 -22.41 3.74 23.48
CA PRO A 221 -22.41 5.16 23.80
C PRO A 221 -22.45 5.93 22.49
N SER A 222 -23.39 6.86 22.34
CA SER A 222 -23.65 7.64 21.10
C SER A 222 -22.41 8.34 20.50
N LYS A 223 -21.31 8.39 21.25
CA LYS A 223 -20.02 9.00 20.88
C LYS A 223 -19.03 8.07 20.17
N CYS A 224 -19.29 6.76 20.11
CA CYS A 224 -18.42 5.77 19.45
C CYS A 224 -19.08 5.09 18.24
N ASP A 225 -20.30 5.48 17.89
CA ASP A 225 -21.04 4.97 16.74
C ASP A 225 -20.39 5.48 15.43
N PRO A 226 -19.88 4.59 14.57
CA PRO A 226 -19.27 4.96 13.28
C PRO A 226 -20.18 5.77 12.36
N TYR A 227 -21.50 5.52 12.38
CA TYR A 227 -22.47 6.27 11.59
C TYR A 227 -22.58 7.71 12.10
N ASN A 228 -22.74 7.90 13.41
CA ASN A 228 -22.80 9.24 13.99
C ASN A 228 -21.46 9.96 13.84
N ALA A 229 -20.32 9.27 13.96
CA ALA A 229 -19.02 9.85 13.72
C ALA A 229 -18.86 10.31 12.27
N LEU A 230 -19.28 9.48 11.30
CA LEU A 230 -19.32 9.84 9.88
C LEU A 230 -20.23 11.05 9.66
N ASN A 231 -21.45 11.02 10.19
CA ASN A 231 -22.44 12.08 10.04
C ASN A 231 -22.00 13.40 10.69
N ASP A 232 -21.41 13.33 11.87
CA ASP A 232 -20.90 14.49 12.58
C ASP A 232 -19.69 15.10 11.89
N MET A 233 -18.79 14.27 11.37
CA MET A 233 -17.58 14.73 10.68
C MET A 233 -17.89 15.27 9.27
N LEU A 234 -18.84 14.66 8.56
CA LEU A 234 -19.16 15.01 7.17
C LEU A 234 -20.33 16.00 7.02
N PHE A 235 -21.35 15.96 7.89
CA PHE A 235 -22.64 16.63 7.64
C PHE A 235 -23.09 17.65 8.71
N SER A 236 -22.51 17.69 9.92
CA SER A 236 -23.05 18.49 11.05
C SER A 236 -22.52 19.94 11.22
N GLY A 237 -21.73 20.46 10.30
CA GLY A 237 -21.15 21.82 10.43
C GLY A 237 -22.07 22.94 9.89
N PRO A 238 -22.50 23.94 10.69
CA PRO A 238 -23.33 25.06 10.21
C PRO A 238 -22.64 25.99 9.20
N ASN A 239 -21.34 25.78 8.96
CA ASN A 239 -20.50 26.43 7.95
C ASN A 239 -19.46 25.42 7.38
N GLY A 240 -19.73 24.11 7.44
CA GLY A 240 -18.76 23.09 7.02
C GLY A 240 -18.42 23.21 5.53
N PRO A 241 -17.15 23.00 5.11
CA PRO A 241 -16.81 23.05 3.70
C PRO A 241 -17.68 22.05 2.93
N PRO A 242 -18.39 22.48 1.88
CA PRO A 242 -19.13 21.57 1.02
C PRO A 242 -18.12 20.90 0.08
N LEU A 243 -17.31 19.95 0.53
CA LEU A 243 -16.19 19.47 -0.29
C LEU A 243 -15.99 17.95 -0.28
N SER A 244 -16.35 17.41 -1.45
CA SER A 244 -15.79 16.26 -2.18
C SER A 244 -15.66 14.94 -1.43
N LEU A 245 -16.82 14.33 -1.22
CA LEU A 245 -17.03 12.92 -0.88
C LEU A 245 -16.57 11.94 -1.99
N VAL A 246 -15.77 12.40 -2.96
CA VAL A 246 -15.36 11.60 -4.12
C VAL A 246 -13.88 11.24 -3.97
N VAL A 247 -13.64 9.98 -3.62
CA VAL A 247 -12.29 9.38 -3.49
C VAL A 247 -11.45 9.55 -4.76
N GLU A 248 -12.07 9.71 -5.93
CA GLU A 248 -11.45 10.15 -7.20
C GLU A 248 -10.53 11.36 -7.04
N THR A 249 -10.88 12.27 -6.11
CA THR A 249 -10.08 13.47 -5.87
C THR A 249 -8.85 13.22 -5.01
N LEU A 250 -8.81 12.13 -4.22
CA LEU A 250 -7.68 11.76 -3.36
C LEU A 250 -6.55 11.08 -4.15
N GLU A 251 -6.91 10.22 -5.11
CA GLU A 251 -5.97 9.51 -5.98
C GLU A 251 -4.85 10.42 -6.55
N PRO A 252 -5.16 11.50 -7.29
CA PRO A 252 -4.13 12.38 -7.86
C PRO A 252 -3.31 13.14 -6.80
N ILE A 253 -3.83 13.32 -5.57
CA ILE A 253 -3.08 13.93 -4.46
C ILE A 253 -1.96 13.00 -4.04
N VAL A 254 -2.30 11.72 -3.85
CA VAL A 254 -1.37 10.68 -3.42
C VAL A 254 -0.32 10.45 -4.52
N GLU A 255 -0.74 10.31 -5.78
CA GLU A 255 0.17 10.15 -6.90
C GLU A 255 1.20 11.28 -7.00
N LEU A 256 0.74 12.53 -6.89
CA LEU A 256 1.61 13.68 -6.97
C LEU A 256 2.56 13.75 -5.77
N SER A 257 2.08 13.41 -4.57
CA SER A 257 2.90 13.37 -3.34
C SER A 257 4.02 12.35 -3.45
N VAL A 258 3.71 11.11 -3.84
CA VAL A 258 4.71 10.06 -4.07
C VAL A 258 5.67 10.49 -5.19
N SER A 259 5.17 11.06 -6.28
CA SER A 259 6.02 11.53 -7.38
C SER A 259 7.04 12.59 -6.93
N LYS A 260 6.65 13.59 -6.13
CA LYS A 260 7.62 14.58 -5.64
C LYS A 260 8.60 14.00 -4.63
N TRP A 261 8.15 13.08 -3.78
CA TRP A 261 9.05 12.36 -2.89
C TRP A 261 10.14 11.61 -3.67
N TYR A 262 9.76 10.85 -4.68
CA TYR A 262 10.72 10.10 -5.50
C TYR A 262 11.64 11.00 -6.33
N ASP A 263 11.16 12.15 -6.81
CA ASP A 263 12.01 13.17 -7.43
C ASP A 263 13.05 13.73 -6.46
N ALA A 264 12.64 14.05 -5.22
CA ALA A 264 13.53 14.55 -4.19
C ALA A 264 14.57 13.50 -3.76
N ARG A 265 14.11 12.24 -3.59
CA ARG A 265 14.96 11.11 -3.26
C ARG A 265 15.97 10.82 -4.37
N PHE A 266 15.56 10.84 -5.64
CA PHE A 266 16.48 10.65 -6.77
C PHE A 266 17.57 11.71 -6.76
N ALA A 267 17.21 12.99 -6.55
CA ALA A 267 18.19 14.06 -6.48
C ALA A 267 19.20 13.84 -5.34
N ARG A 268 18.74 13.42 -4.15
CA ARG A 268 19.61 13.06 -3.02
C ARG A 268 20.55 11.89 -3.35
N ASP A 269 20.01 10.84 -3.95
CA ASP A 269 20.72 9.58 -4.16
C ASP A 269 21.74 9.62 -5.28
N PHE A 270 21.50 10.46 -6.29
CA PHE A 270 22.27 10.44 -7.51
C PHE A 270 22.92 11.76 -7.88
N LEU A 271 22.57 12.88 -7.25
CA LEU A 271 23.04 14.20 -7.65
C LEU A 271 23.79 14.93 -6.53
N ASP A 272 24.78 15.71 -6.93
CA ASP A 272 25.45 16.67 -6.06
C ASP A 272 24.63 17.96 -5.88
N LYS A 273 25.18 18.91 -5.12
CA LYS A 273 24.54 20.21 -4.86
C LYS A 273 24.40 21.09 -6.11
N SER A 274 25.09 20.76 -7.19
CA SER A 274 24.98 21.42 -8.50
C SER A 274 24.05 20.67 -9.45
N LEU A 275 23.31 19.68 -8.95
CA LEU A 275 22.42 18.80 -9.73
C LEU A 275 23.16 17.98 -10.79
N LYS A 276 24.44 17.67 -10.57
CA LYS A 276 25.25 16.80 -11.43
C LYS A 276 25.33 15.39 -10.84
N PRO A 277 25.45 14.34 -11.67
CA PRO A 277 25.63 12.97 -11.17
C PRO A 277 26.78 12.85 -10.18
N LEU A 278 26.55 12.13 -9.08
CA LEU A 278 27.58 11.78 -8.12
C LEU A 278 28.60 10.81 -8.76
N PRO A 279 29.89 10.88 -8.38
CA PRO A 279 30.89 9.95 -8.90
C PRO A 279 30.66 8.51 -8.41
N GLU A 280 30.04 8.34 -7.24
CA GLU A 280 29.71 7.05 -6.64
C GLU A 280 28.36 7.14 -5.92
N VAL A 281 27.60 6.05 -5.92
CA VAL A 281 26.27 5.96 -5.30
C VAL A 281 26.08 4.63 -4.55
N THR A 282 25.33 4.67 -3.45
CA THR A 282 25.15 3.54 -2.52
C THR A 282 23.71 3.05 -2.42
N ALA A 283 22.74 3.79 -2.97
CA ALA A 283 21.32 3.44 -2.94
C ALA A 283 20.92 2.43 -4.04
N VAL A 284 21.87 1.74 -4.67
CA VAL A 284 21.66 0.92 -5.88
C VAL A 284 20.62 -0.16 -5.63
N ARG A 285 20.82 -0.98 -4.59
CA ARG A 285 19.90 -2.09 -4.25
C ARG A 285 18.51 -1.59 -3.89
N ASP A 286 18.40 -0.38 -3.34
CA ASP A 286 17.09 0.20 -3.03
C ASP A 286 16.29 0.58 -4.25
N TRP A 287 16.94 1.20 -5.22
CA TRP A 287 16.29 1.59 -6.48
C TRP A 287 16.00 0.38 -7.38
N VAL A 288 16.91 -0.58 -7.46
CA VAL A 288 16.66 -1.84 -8.19
C VAL A 288 15.58 -2.70 -7.50
N GLY A 289 15.43 -2.57 -6.19
CA GLY A 289 14.36 -3.21 -5.43
C GLY A 289 12.95 -2.83 -5.90
N HIS A 290 12.74 -1.61 -6.41
CA HIS A 290 11.45 -1.21 -7.00
C HIS A 290 11.11 -1.97 -8.30
N ILE A 291 12.10 -2.58 -8.94
CA ILE A 291 11.95 -3.36 -10.17
C ILE A 291 11.71 -4.84 -9.83
N LEU A 292 12.55 -5.40 -8.95
CA LEU A 292 12.63 -6.84 -8.71
C LEU A 292 11.76 -7.34 -7.52
N LEU A 293 11.50 -6.50 -6.51
CA LEU A 293 10.86 -6.95 -5.27
C LEU A 293 9.37 -6.62 -5.18
N ASN A 294 8.89 -5.62 -5.91
CA ASN A 294 7.55 -5.03 -5.70
C ASN A 294 7.33 -4.79 -4.19
N ARG A 295 8.10 -3.85 -3.63
CA ARG A 295 8.18 -3.62 -2.18
C ARG A 295 6.79 -3.36 -1.61
N SER A 296 6.00 -2.57 -2.32
CA SER A 296 4.64 -2.14 -1.97
C SER A 296 3.59 -2.93 -2.71
N MET A 297 2.46 -3.14 -2.05
CA MET A 297 1.29 -3.82 -2.62
C MET A 297 0.09 -2.89 -2.61
N ASN A 298 -0.80 -3.06 -3.59
CA ASN A 298 -2.09 -2.42 -3.68
C ASN A 298 -3.19 -3.48 -3.83
N ILE A 299 -4.45 -3.06 -3.72
CA ILE A 299 -5.63 -3.89 -3.95
C ILE A 299 -6.37 -3.32 -5.16
N ALA A 300 -6.78 -4.22 -6.05
CA ALA A 300 -7.66 -3.92 -7.18
C ALA A 300 -8.81 -4.92 -7.23
N ALA A 301 -9.91 -4.55 -7.86
CA ALA A 301 -11.08 -5.42 -8.03
C ALA A 301 -11.73 -5.16 -9.40
N SER A 302 -12.62 -6.07 -9.80
CA SER A 302 -13.48 -5.85 -10.97
C SER A 302 -14.38 -4.63 -10.76
N ALA A 303 -14.75 -3.96 -11.85
CA ALA A 303 -15.73 -2.88 -11.81
C ALA A 303 -17.16 -3.36 -11.49
N THR A 304 -17.42 -4.67 -11.53
CA THR A 304 -18.72 -5.24 -11.19
C THR A 304 -18.89 -5.34 -9.67
N SER A 305 -19.87 -4.63 -9.13
CA SER A 305 -20.21 -4.68 -7.70
C SER A 305 -20.91 -5.99 -7.33
N THR A 306 -20.84 -6.38 -6.06
CA THR A 306 -21.49 -7.60 -5.55
C THR A 306 -23.01 -7.63 -5.78
N PRO A 307 -23.79 -6.53 -5.63
CA PRO A 307 -25.20 -6.52 -6.01
C PRO A 307 -25.44 -6.75 -7.51
N GLU A 308 -24.52 -6.30 -8.36
CA GLU A 308 -24.60 -6.46 -9.82
C GLU A 308 -24.19 -7.85 -10.30
N VAL A 309 -23.42 -8.60 -9.51
CA VAL A 309 -23.06 -10.00 -9.83
C VAL A 309 -24.33 -10.79 -10.15
N GLN A 310 -25.43 -10.63 -9.43
CA GLN A 310 -26.66 -11.40 -9.74
C GLN A 310 -27.47 -10.84 -10.94
N GLN A 311 -27.10 -9.67 -11.46
CA GLN A 311 -27.89 -8.93 -12.45
C GLN A 311 -27.22 -8.84 -13.82
N GLN A 312 -25.90 -9.00 -13.89
CA GLN A 312 -25.11 -8.90 -15.11
C GLN A 312 -24.72 -10.29 -15.63
N ALA A 313 -24.67 -10.44 -16.96
CA ALA A 313 -24.23 -11.68 -17.60
C ALA A 313 -22.71 -11.93 -17.45
N ASN A 314 -21.93 -10.88 -17.21
CA ASN A 314 -20.47 -10.96 -17.07
C ASN A 314 -19.98 -10.09 -15.92
N ILE A 315 -18.91 -10.55 -15.27
CA ILE A 315 -18.01 -9.75 -14.44
C ILE A 315 -17.07 -8.98 -15.37
N ASN A 316 -17.12 -7.65 -15.32
CA ASN A 316 -16.41 -6.78 -16.24
C ASN A 316 -15.16 -6.19 -15.62
N GLY A 317 -14.10 -6.04 -16.41
CA GLY A 317 -12.88 -5.35 -15.96
C GLY A 317 -12.11 -6.14 -14.91
N VAL A 318 -11.92 -7.44 -15.12
CA VAL A 318 -11.02 -8.23 -14.26
C VAL A 318 -9.62 -7.59 -14.29
N PRO A 319 -9.02 -7.27 -13.13
CA PRO A 319 -7.76 -6.53 -13.09
C PRO A 319 -6.63 -7.22 -13.88
N THR A 320 -6.14 -6.56 -14.93
CA THR A 320 -5.06 -7.05 -15.77
C THR A 320 -3.76 -7.27 -14.99
N THR A 321 -3.59 -6.55 -13.88
CA THR A 321 -2.47 -6.66 -12.95
C THR A 321 -2.38 -8.01 -12.22
N LEU A 322 -3.41 -8.87 -12.31
CA LEU A 322 -3.29 -10.28 -11.92
C LEU A 322 -2.25 -11.01 -12.79
N PHE A 323 -2.29 -10.73 -14.09
CA PHE A 323 -1.61 -11.49 -15.14
C PHE A 323 -0.22 -10.95 -15.45
N PHE A 324 0.01 -9.64 -15.36
CA PHE A 324 1.34 -9.04 -15.49
C PHE A 324 1.37 -7.63 -14.91
N ASN A 325 2.55 -7.05 -14.71
CA ASN A 325 2.67 -5.71 -14.13
C ASN A 325 2.38 -4.62 -15.18
N SER A 326 1.11 -4.50 -15.59
CA SER A 326 0.67 -3.57 -16.64
C SER A 326 1.09 -2.13 -16.34
N ASN A 327 0.98 -1.68 -15.09
CA ASN A 327 1.39 -0.34 -14.65
C ASN A 327 2.85 0.00 -15.04
N ALA A 328 3.81 -0.89 -14.75
CA ALA A 328 5.21 -0.67 -15.08
C ALA A 328 5.56 -1.04 -16.53
N LEU A 329 5.07 -2.17 -17.03
CA LEU A 329 5.45 -2.72 -18.33
C LEU A 329 4.85 -1.92 -19.49
N GLN A 330 3.60 -1.46 -19.43
CA GLN A 330 2.99 -0.67 -20.51
C GLN A 330 3.68 0.69 -20.70
N ARG A 331 4.29 1.25 -19.65
CA ARG A 331 5.13 2.44 -19.80
C ARG A 331 6.38 2.16 -20.65
N LEU A 332 6.91 0.95 -20.56
CA LEU A 332 8.14 0.54 -21.22
C LEU A 332 7.87 -0.03 -22.62
N LEU A 333 6.76 -0.75 -22.75
CA LEU A 333 6.24 -1.47 -23.91
C LEU A 333 4.78 -1.02 -24.16
N PRO A 334 4.55 0.15 -24.79
CA PRO A 334 3.21 0.74 -24.92
C PRO A 334 2.16 -0.15 -25.59
N ASP A 335 2.60 -1.04 -26.49
CA ASP A 335 1.74 -1.93 -27.26
C ASP A 335 1.56 -3.31 -26.59
N ALA A 336 2.07 -3.49 -25.37
CA ALA A 336 1.92 -4.72 -24.60
C ALA A 336 0.65 -4.68 -23.73
N GLY A 337 -0.33 -5.52 -24.02
CA GLY A 337 -1.57 -5.55 -23.25
C GLY A 337 -2.68 -6.30 -23.95
N PRO A 338 -3.76 -6.62 -23.23
CA PRO A 338 -4.90 -7.25 -23.86
C PRO A 338 -5.62 -6.23 -24.75
N SER A 339 -6.15 -6.69 -25.90
CA SER A 339 -6.91 -5.82 -26.82
C SER A 339 -8.18 -5.25 -26.19
N ASN A 340 -8.75 -5.95 -25.19
CA ASN A 340 -9.93 -5.55 -24.44
C ASN A 340 -9.74 -5.87 -22.95
N ALA A 341 -10.51 -5.21 -22.09
CA ALA A 341 -10.59 -5.59 -20.69
C ALA A 341 -11.12 -7.03 -20.55
N TYR A 342 -10.53 -7.80 -19.66
CA TYR A 342 -10.96 -9.18 -19.41
C TYR A 342 -12.34 -9.21 -18.76
N THR A 343 -13.17 -10.15 -19.22
CA THR A 343 -14.51 -10.41 -18.70
C THR A 343 -14.66 -11.87 -18.31
N ILE A 344 -15.40 -12.16 -17.25
CA ILE A 344 -15.73 -13.53 -16.85
C ILE A 344 -17.25 -13.72 -16.89
N VAL A 345 -17.71 -14.81 -17.50
CA VAL A 345 -19.13 -15.18 -17.49
C VAL A 345 -19.61 -15.35 -16.05
N ASN A 346 -20.72 -14.70 -15.71
CA ASN A 346 -21.17 -14.59 -14.33
C ASN A 346 -21.39 -15.95 -13.65
N GLU A 347 -22.07 -16.87 -14.33
CA GLU A 347 -22.39 -18.19 -13.78
C GLU A 347 -21.11 -18.95 -13.43
N VAL A 348 -20.06 -18.81 -14.25
CA VAL A 348 -18.75 -19.42 -14.03
C VAL A 348 -18.08 -18.82 -12.79
N TYR A 349 -18.10 -17.50 -12.66
CA TYR A 349 -17.56 -16.81 -11.49
C TYR A 349 -18.27 -17.23 -10.20
N VAL A 350 -19.61 -17.20 -10.17
CA VAL A 350 -20.41 -17.58 -8.99
C VAL A 350 -20.17 -19.05 -8.62
N GLN A 351 -20.08 -19.93 -9.61
CA GLN A 351 -19.76 -21.34 -9.36
C GLN A 351 -18.37 -21.50 -8.74
N ALA A 352 -17.37 -20.72 -9.17
CA ALA A 352 -16.02 -20.79 -8.63
C ALA A 352 -15.96 -20.23 -7.19
N VAL A 353 -16.63 -19.10 -6.92
CA VAL A 353 -16.82 -18.55 -5.57
C VAL A 353 -17.38 -19.63 -4.63
N ASN A 354 -18.44 -20.32 -5.06
CA ASN A 354 -19.09 -21.37 -4.27
C ASN A 354 -18.21 -22.62 -4.10
N SER A 355 -17.52 -23.07 -5.15
CA SER A 355 -16.61 -24.24 -5.11
C SER A 355 -15.47 -24.07 -4.10
N LEU A 356 -14.97 -22.84 -4.01
CA LEU A 356 -13.86 -22.46 -3.13
C LEU A 356 -14.32 -21.98 -1.75
N GLY A 357 -15.63 -21.83 -1.53
CA GLY A 357 -16.18 -21.31 -0.27
C GLY A 357 -15.68 -19.90 0.06
N LEU A 358 -15.48 -19.04 -0.95
CA LEU A 358 -14.91 -17.71 -0.73
C LEU A 358 -15.85 -16.81 0.07
N SER A 359 -15.35 -16.32 1.22
CA SER A 359 -16.11 -15.50 2.15
C SER A 359 -15.25 -14.42 2.80
N LEU A 360 -15.90 -13.39 3.33
CA LEU A 360 -15.27 -12.48 4.29
C LEU A 360 -15.27 -13.14 5.67
N TYR A 361 -14.11 -13.15 6.32
CA TYR A 361 -13.93 -13.71 7.66
C TYR A 361 -13.57 -12.63 8.67
N TYR A 362 -14.29 -12.61 9.78
CA TYR A 362 -13.97 -11.80 10.96
C TYR A 362 -13.40 -12.70 12.05
N ALA A 363 -12.32 -12.29 12.71
CA ALA A 363 -11.81 -12.97 13.89
C ALA A 363 -11.65 -12.01 15.06
N ASP A 364 -12.32 -12.26 16.19
CA ASP A 364 -12.13 -11.42 17.38
C ASP A 364 -10.87 -11.87 18.14
N PHE A 365 -9.80 -11.08 18.03
CA PHE A 365 -8.53 -11.28 18.72
C PHE A 365 -8.45 -10.64 20.12
N SER A 366 -9.57 -10.18 20.69
CA SER A 366 -9.59 -9.67 22.07
C SER A 366 -9.19 -10.73 23.12
N THR A 367 -9.19 -12.01 22.74
CA THR A 367 -8.71 -13.14 23.54
C THR A 367 -7.72 -14.00 22.75
N ASP A 368 -6.90 -14.75 23.48
CA ASP A 368 -5.98 -15.75 22.93
C ASP A 368 -6.29 -17.15 23.49
N PRO A 369 -6.75 -18.11 22.65
CA PRO A 369 -7.04 -17.99 21.21
C PRO A 369 -8.24 -17.08 20.92
N PRO A 370 -8.44 -16.62 19.66
CA PRO A 370 -9.59 -15.81 19.29
C PRO A 370 -10.91 -16.53 19.64
N THR A 371 -11.82 -15.82 20.28
CA THR A 371 -13.10 -16.38 20.75
C THR A 371 -14.08 -16.66 19.62
N GLN A 372 -13.91 -16.05 18.45
CA GLN A 372 -14.83 -16.18 17.33
C GLN A 372 -14.09 -16.02 16.01
N ILE A 373 -14.21 -17.00 15.11
CA ILE A 373 -13.97 -16.81 13.67
C ILE A 373 -15.33 -16.95 13.00
N LEU A 374 -15.80 -15.89 12.37
CA LEU A 374 -17.09 -15.82 11.69
C LEU A 374 -16.88 -15.66 10.20
N ALA A 375 -17.43 -16.56 9.40
CA ALA A 375 -17.78 -16.23 8.03
C ALA A 375 -18.93 -15.21 8.10
N VAL A 376 -18.64 -13.95 7.81
CA VAL A 376 -19.59 -12.84 7.99
C VAL A 376 -20.39 -12.55 6.73
N LYS A 377 -19.89 -12.96 5.57
CA LYS A 377 -20.65 -12.91 4.31
C LYS A 377 -20.05 -13.85 3.26
N GLU A 378 -20.91 -14.66 2.65
CA GLU A 378 -20.61 -15.48 1.46
C GLU A 378 -20.50 -14.58 0.23
N CYS A 379 -19.42 -13.81 0.14
CA CYS A 379 -19.09 -12.98 -1.01
C CYS A 379 -17.61 -12.59 -1.00
N GLU A 380 -17.15 -12.02 -2.10
CA GLU A 380 -15.78 -11.52 -2.23
C GLU A 380 -15.59 -10.05 -1.79
N GLY A 381 -16.56 -9.42 -1.14
CA GLY A 381 -16.46 -7.99 -0.79
C GLY A 381 -17.52 -7.15 -1.50
N PRO A 382 -17.31 -5.83 -1.63
CA PRO A 382 -18.24 -4.95 -2.33
C PRO A 382 -18.10 -5.02 -3.85
N PHE A 383 -16.96 -5.48 -4.36
CA PHE A 383 -16.69 -5.71 -5.78
C PHE A 383 -16.17 -7.13 -6.01
N ALA A 384 -16.45 -7.67 -7.20
CA ALA A 384 -16.03 -9.00 -7.58
C ALA A 384 -14.51 -9.10 -7.76
N PHE A 385 -13.96 -10.29 -7.54
CA PHE A 385 -12.59 -10.65 -7.90
C PHE A 385 -11.51 -9.67 -7.35
N PRO A 386 -11.45 -9.38 -6.04
CA PRO A 386 -10.40 -8.55 -5.48
C PRO A 386 -9.06 -9.30 -5.46
N ILE A 387 -8.02 -8.63 -5.95
CA ILE A 387 -6.66 -9.16 -6.06
C ILE A 387 -5.66 -8.26 -5.33
N ILE A 388 -4.48 -8.82 -5.07
CA ILE A 388 -3.29 -8.04 -4.72
C ILE A 388 -2.52 -7.72 -6.01
N GLU A 389 -2.04 -6.49 -6.13
CA GLU A 389 -1.23 -6.01 -7.25
C GLU A 389 -0.02 -5.19 -6.77
N PRO A 390 0.96 -4.87 -7.63
CA PRO A 390 2.05 -3.97 -7.28
C PRO A 390 1.56 -2.59 -6.84
N GLY A 391 2.18 -2.02 -5.81
CA GLY A 391 1.84 -0.69 -5.30
C GLY A 391 2.41 0.46 -6.12
N LEU A 392 1.83 1.65 -5.90
CA LEU A 392 2.20 2.90 -6.56
C LEU A 392 3.69 3.25 -6.37
N GLU A 393 4.25 3.02 -5.19
CA GLU A 393 5.62 3.40 -4.86
C GLU A 393 6.64 2.71 -5.78
N ASP A 394 6.43 1.43 -6.09
CA ASP A 394 7.31 0.70 -7.01
C ASP A 394 7.18 1.21 -8.45
N TYR A 395 5.95 1.46 -8.90
CA TYR A 395 5.71 2.09 -10.20
C TYR A 395 6.41 3.46 -10.28
N GLN A 396 6.31 4.29 -9.24
CA GLN A 396 6.94 5.62 -9.20
C GLN A 396 8.47 5.51 -9.14
N GLY A 397 9.02 4.50 -8.46
CA GLY A 397 10.44 4.16 -8.51
C GLY A 397 10.91 3.88 -9.93
N VAL A 398 10.25 2.96 -10.63
CA VAL A 398 10.53 2.63 -12.04
C VAL A 398 10.39 3.86 -12.94
N LYS A 399 9.27 4.59 -12.82
CA LYS A 399 8.99 5.79 -13.61
C LYS A 399 10.06 6.86 -13.41
N THR A 400 10.55 7.05 -12.18
CA THR A 400 11.60 8.03 -11.86
C THR A 400 12.92 7.63 -12.50
N LEU A 401 13.34 6.37 -12.39
CA LEU A 401 14.56 5.87 -13.05
C LEU A 401 14.53 6.10 -14.56
N VAL A 402 13.39 5.84 -15.20
CA VAL A 402 13.21 6.04 -16.65
C VAL A 402 13.23 7.53 -17.01
N ASN A 403 12.48 8.36 -16.27
CA ASN A 403 12.32 9.78 -16.60
C ASN A 403 13.59 10.61 -16.35
N LYS A 404 14.38 10.22 -15.33
CA LYS A 404 15.60 10.93 -14.94
C LYS A 404 16.86 10.35 -15.58
N ALA A 405 16.74 9.32 -16.43
CA ALA A 405 17.84 8.77 -17.22
C ALA A 405 18.49 9.80 -18.17
N SER A 406 17.89 10.96 -18.41
CA SER A 406 18.53 12.07 -19.13
C SER A 406 19.59 12.79 -18.29
N ILE A 407 19.49 12.72 -16.96
CA ILE A 407 20.35 13.38 -15.97
C ILE A 407 21.39 12.39 -15.42
N ALA A 408 20.93 11.26 -14.88
CA ALA A 408 21.78 10.19 -14.37
C ALA A 408 21.12 8.83 -14.63
N THR A 409 21.83 7.90 -15.25
CA THR A 409 21.30 6.60 -15.67
C THR A 409 21.80 5.50 -14.74
N LEU A 410 20.95 5.04 -13.83
CA LEU A 410 21.27 3.86 -13.00
C LEU A 410 21.28 2.58 -13.84
N LEU A 411 20.24 2.42 -14.67
CA LEU A 411 20.06 1.30 -15.59
C LEU A 411 19.45 1.81 -16.90
N PRO A 412 19.88 1.31 -18.07
CA PRO A 412 19.24 1.65 -19.33
C PRO A 412 17.81 1.08 -19.38
N LYS A 413 16.93 1.72 -20.16
CA LYS A 413 15.52 1.32 -20.29
C LYS A 413 15.36 -0.18 -20.59
N LYS A 414 16.17 -0.73 -21.51
CA LYS A 414 16.18 -2.16 -21.85
C LYS A 414 16.44 -3.05 -20.63
N ALA A 415 17.39 -2.69 -19.77
CA ALA A 415 17.70 -3.48 -18.57
C ALA A 415 16.55 -3.47 -17.56
N ILE A 416 15.92 -2.31 -17.36
CA ILE A 416 14.72 -2.20 -16.51
C ILE A 416 13.60 -3.08 -17.08
N THR A 417 13.35 -3.03 -18.40
CA THR A 417 12.35 -3.87 -19.05
C THR A 417 12.70 -5.36 -18.93
N ALA A 418 13.95 -5.75 -19.18
CA ALA A 418 14.41 -7.14 -19.06
C ALA A 418 14.20 -7.69 -17.64
N MET A 419 14.51 -6.91 -16.60
CA MET A 419 14.26 -7.29 -15.21
C MET A 419 12.76 -7.50 -14.90
N LEU A 420 11.88 -6.66 -15.46
CA LEU A 420 10.42 -6.83 -15.33
C LEU A 420 9.87 -7.99 -16.17
N MET A 421 10.59 -8.37 -17.24
CA MET A 421 10.22 -9.48 -18.12
C MET A 421 10.57 -10.86 -17.55
N VAL A 422 11.48 -10.95 -16.57
CA VAL A 422 11.74 -12.20 -15.84
C VAL A 422 10.49 -12.56 -15.03
N ASP A 423 9.91 -13.73 -15.30
CA ASP A 423 8.72 -14.21 -14.58
C ASP A 423 7.58 -13.16 -14.56
N PHE A 424 7.40 -12.45 -15.69
CA PHE A 424 6.49 -11.31 -15.79
C PHE A 424 5.02 -11.65 -15.52
N PHE A 425 4.66 -12.92 -15.68
CA PHE A 425 3.33 -13.47 -15.39
C PHE A 425 3.05 -13.62 -13.87
N ASN A 426 4.06 -13.43 -13.02
CA ASN A 426 3.93 -13.28 -11.57
C ASN A 426 4.35 -11.87 -11.14
N PRO A 427 3.47 -10.86 -11.30
CA PRO A 427 3.81 -9.45 -11.07
C PRO A 427 4.09 -9.11 -9.61
N ILE A 428 3.63 -9.94 -8.67
CA ILE A 428 3.94 -9.87 -7.24
C ILE A 428 4.42 -11.24 -6.75
N TYR A 429 5.19 -11.26 -5.67
CA TYR A 429 5.70 -12.49 -5.06
C TYR A 429 6.42 -13.40 -6.07
N SER A 430 7.29 -12.82 -6.91
CA SER A 430 8.17 -13.59 -7.79
C SER A 430 9.46 -13.96 -7.06
N ALA A 431 9.57 -15.21 -6.60
CA ALA A 431 10.81 -15.71 -6.00
C ALA A 431 11.99 -15.64 -6.99
N ARG A 432 11.71 -15.76 -8.29
CA ARG A 432 12.68 -15.64 -9.38
C ARG A 432 13.29 -14.25 -9.45
N ARG A 433 12.47 -13.20 -9.51
CA ARG A 433 12.95 -11.81 -9.53
C ARG A 433 13.63 -11.42 -8.22
N GLU A 434 13.09 -11.84 -7.10
CA GLU A 434 13.71 -11.57 -5.80
C GLU A 434 15.07 -12.25 -5.65
N GLY A 435 15.23 -13.48 -6.14
CA GLY A 435 16.51 -14.18 -6.18
C GLY A 435 17.61 -13.42 -6.94
N LEU A 436 17.24 -12.60 -7.92
CA LEU A 436 18.20 -11.77 -8.67
C LEU A 436 18.78 -10.61 -7.84
N MET A 437 18.14 -10.21 -6.75
CA MET A 437 18.65 -9.13 -5.88
C MET A 437 20.01 -9.44 -5.25
N GLN A 438 20.41 -10.72 -5.17
CA GLN A 438 21.72 -11.12 -4.65
C GLN A 438 22.88 -10.70 -5.57
N TYR A 439 22.63 -10.52 -6.86
CA TYR A 439 23.64 -10.12 -7.85
C TYR A 439 23.70 -8.61 -8.09
N VAL A 440 22.76 -7.86 -7.54
CA VAL A 440 22.75 -6.40 -7.62
C VAL A 440 23.85 -5.84 -6.72
N PRO A 441 24.78 -5.03 -7.25
CA PRO A 441 25.87 -4.49 -6.44
C PRO A 441 25.35 -3.52 -5.38
N GLU A 442 26.08 -3.42 -4.26
CA GLU A 442 25.75 -2.47 -3.19
C GLU A 442 25.98 -1.02 -3.63
N ASN A 443 27.06 -0.78 -4.37
CA ASN A 443 27.48 0.54 -4.83
C ASN A 443 27.75 0.54 -6.33
N ALA A 444 27.75 1.73 -6.94
CA ALA A 444 28.09 1.89 -8.34
C ALA A 444 28.87 3.17 -8.60
N ALA A 445 29.77 3.11 -9.58
CA ALA A 445 30.60 4.23 -10.02
C ALA A 445 30.05 4.83 -11.32
N LEU A 446 30.21 6.15 -11.45
CA LEU A 446 29.88 6.88 -12.66
C LEU A 446 30.89 6.54 -13.76
N LYS A 447 30.40 6.13 -14.92
CA LYS A 447 31.22 5.85 -16.10
C LYS A 447 31.81 7.12 -16.70
N ALA A 448 32.78 6.94 -17.59
CA ALA A 448 33.48 8.04 -18.27
C ALA A 448 32.57 8.95 -19.13
N ASP A 449 31.34 8.53 -19.45
CA ASP A 449 30.35 9.37 -20.12
C ASP A 449 29.76 10.46 -19.20
N GLY A 450 30.09 10.43 -17.90
CA GLY A 450 29.67 11.40 -16.91
C GLY A 450 28.19 11.31 -16.54
N LYS A 451 27.51 10.22 -16.89
CA LYS A 451 26.06 10.10 -16.75
C LYS A 451 25.55 8.72 -16.38
N THR A 452 26.19 7.66 -16.86
CA THR A 452 25.73 6.28 -16.66
C THR A 452 26.50 5.63 -15.52
N TYR A 453 25.82 4.91 -14.64
CA TYR A 453 26.47 4.12 -13.60
C TYR A 453 26.80 2.70 -14.12
N ASP A 454 27.84 2.08 -13.56
CA ASP A 454 28.31 0.73 -13.94
C ASP A 454 27.50 -0.44 -13.36
N VAL A 455 26.30 -0.18 -12.82
CA VAL A 455 25.41 -1.19 -12.23
C VAL A 455 25.15 -2.37 -13.16
N LEU A 456 24.84 -2.11 -14.44
CA LEU A 456 24.51 -3.17 -15.38
C LEU A 456 25.71 -4.06 -15.67
N ASP A 457 26.91 -3.48 -15.79
CA ASP A 457 28.14 -4.22 -16.06
C ASP A 457 28.44 -5.15 -14.89
N GLN A 458 28.44 -4.61 -13.67
CA GLN A 458 28.64 -5.38 -12.44
C GLN A 458 27.58 -6.48 -12.26
N LEU A 459 26.31 -6.18 -12.54
CA LEU A 459 25.23 -7.16 -12.45
C LEU A 459 25.46 -8.31 -13.45
N VAL A 460 25.80 -8.01 -14.71
CA VAL A 460 26.05 -9.03 -15.73
C VAL A 460 27.25 -9.90 -15.36
N ASP A 461 28.32 -9.30 -14.83
CA ASP A 461 29.49 -10.04 -14.35
C ASP A 461 29.13 -10.98 -13.20
N ASN A 462 28.37 -10.49 -12.22
CA ASN A 462 27.88 -11.28 -11.08
C ASN A 462 26.98 -12.44 -11.53
N LEU A 463 26.09 -12.20 -12.51
CA LEU A 463 25.24 -13.24 -13.08
C LEU A 463 26.06 -14.29 -13.83
N ASN A 464 26.99 -13.89 -14.69
CA ASN A 464 27.85 -14.82 -15.44
C ASN A 464 28.74 -15.67 -14.53
N ALA A 465 29.14 -15.14 -13.37
CA ALA A 465 29.89 -15.88 -12.36
C ALA A 465 29.05 -16.96 -11.65
N SER A 466 27.71 -16.83 -11.64
CA SER A 466 26.81 -17.81 -11.05
C SER A 466 26.76 -19.10 -11.88
N SER A 467 26.76 -20.26 -11.21
CA SER A 467 26.53 -21.54 -11.89
C SER A 467 25.11 -21.64 -12.47
N ALA A 468 24.14 -20.95 -11.87
CA ALA A 468 22.74 -20.92 -12.32
C ALA A 468 22.58 -20.23 -13.69
N SER A 469 23.53 -19.38 -14.10
CA SER A 469 23.52 -18.72 -15.42
C SER A 469 23.56 -19.68 -16.61
N LYS A 470 23.85 -20.96 -16.39
CA LYS A 470 23.91 -22.02 -17.41
C LYS A 470 22.65 -22.89 -17.44
N ASP A 471 21.77 -22.77 -16.46
CA ASP A 471 20.52 -23.54 -16.40
C ASP A 471 19.39 -22.76 -17.08
N PRO A 472 18.82 -23.25 -18.20
CA PRO A 472 17.71 -22.58 -18.88
C PRO A 472 16.46 -22.35 -18.01
N LYS A 473 16.35 -23.04 -16.88
CA LYS A 473 15.26 -22.86 -15.92
C LYS A 473 15.54 -21.80 -14.87
N ALA A 474 16.76 -21.32 -14.73
CA ALA A 474 17.13 -20.33 -13.72
C ALA A 474 16.71 -18.90 -14.11
N ALA A 475 16.55 -18.02 -13.13
CA ALA A 475 16.21 -16.62 -13.36
C ALA A 475 17.41 -15.86 -13.96
N GLU A 476 18.62 -16.25 -13.59
CA GLU A 476 19.89 -15.70 -14.07
C GLU A 476 20.04 -15.92 -15.58
N PHE A 477 19.80 -17.16 -16.04
CA PHE A 477 19.81 -17.47 -17.47
C PHE A 477 18.77 -16.65 -18.22
N GLU A 478 17.52 -16.60 -17.73
CA GLU A 478 16.45 -15.83 -18.36
C GLU A 478 16.81 -14.34 -18.49
N LEU A 479 17.30 -13.72 -17.40
CA LEU A 479 17.71 -12.32 -17.44
C LEU A 479 18.84 -12.06 -18.44
N LEU A 480 19.86 -12.93 -18.48
CA LEU A 480 20.96 -12.81 -19.43
C LEU A 480 20.48 -12.92 -20.89
N GLN A 481 19.53 -13.82 -21.19
CA GLN A 481 18.94 -13.91 -22.54
C GLN A 481 18.15 -12.66 -22.90
N LEU A 482 17.36 -12.12 -21.97
CA LEU A 482 16.61 -10.89 -22.18
C LEU A 482 17.56 -9.71 -22.43
N LEU A 483 18.63 -9.58 -21.64
CA LEU A 483 19.65 -8.54 -21.81
C LEU A 483 20.42 -8.66 -23.13
N ALA A 484 20.63 -9.89 -23.62
CA ALA A 484 21.27 -10.17 -24.90
C ALA A 484 20.39 -9.82 -26.12
N THR A 485 19.11 -9.52 -25.91
CA THR A 485 18.22 -9.09 -27.01
C THR A 485 18.72 -7.76 -27.60
N PRO A 486 18.84 -7.63 -28.93
CA PRO A 486 19.36 -6.42 -29.58
C PRO A 486 18.56 -5.16 -29.24
N ASP A 487 19.25 -4.03 -29.08
CA ASP A 487 18.66 -2.75 -28.68
C ASP A 487 17.60 -2.23 -29.67
N ASN A 488 17.70 -2.61 -30.94
CA ASN A 488 16.76 -2.20 -31.99
C ASN A 488 15.55 -3.13 -32.14
N THR A 489 15.48 -4.26 -31.42
CA THR A 489 14.37 -5.23 -31.55
C THR A 489 13.75 -5.64 -30.22
N TYR A 490 14.35 -5.32 -29.06
CA TYR A 490 13.84 -5.79 -27.77
C TYR A 490 12.41 -5.35 -27.46
N ILE A 491 11.98 -4.18 -27.93
CA ILE A 491 10.62 -3.69 -27.70
C ILE A 491 9.62 -4.63 -28.37
N ASP A 492 9.82 -4.94 -29.65
CA ASP A 492 8.95 -5.83 -30.42
C ASP A 492 8.97 -7.24 -29.81
N VAL A 493 10.16 -7.79 -29.57
CA VAL A 493 10.33 -9.14 -29.01
C VAL A 493 9.64 -9.29 -27.64
N PHE A 494 9.80 -8.31 -26.75
CA PHE A 494 9.18 -8.37 -25.42
C PHE A 494 7.68 -8.13 -25.49
N THR A 495 7.23 -7.21 -26.35
CA THR A 495 5.80 -6.95 -26.59
C THR A 495 5.11 -8.21 -27.12
N ASP A 496 5.70 -8.87 -28.12
CA ASP A 496 5.19 -10.11 -28.69
C ASP A 496 5.11 -11.22 -27.64
N ARG A 497 6.11 -11.35 -26.76
CA ARG A 497 6.08 -12.33 -25.66
C ARG A 497 4.93 -12.05 -24.68
N VAL A 498 4.71 -10.80 -24.29
CA VAL A 498 3.61 -10.43 -23.40
C VAL A 498 2.27 -10.70 -24.09
N ASN A 499 2.09 -10.24 -25.32
CA ASN A 499 0.83 -10.40 -26.06
C ASN A 499 0.51 -11.87 -26.34
N ALA A 500 1.52 -12.70 -26.69
CA ALA A 500 1.35 -14.14 -26.84
C ALA A 500 0.95 -14.83 -25.53
N TYR A 501 1.43 -14.36 -24.38
CA TYR A 501 0.97 -14.85 -23.08
C TYR A 501 -0.48 -14.43 -22.79
N LEU A 502 -0.83 -13.17 -23.04
CA LEU A 502 -2.18 -12.65 -22.81
C LEU A 502 -3.23 -13.27 -23.74
N GLU A 503 -2.83 -13.69 -24.96
CA GLU A 503 -3.67 -14.49 -25.84
C GLU A 503 -3.97 -15.88 -25.23
N LYS A 504 -3.02 -16.50 -24.53
CA LYS A 504 -3.28 -17.76 -23.80
C LYS A 504 -4.25 -17.55 -22.64
N VAL A 505 -4.11 -16.44 -21.90
CA VAL A 505 -5.07 -16.06 -20.85
C VAL A 505 -6.47 -15.92 -21.44
N ASP A 506 -6.60 -15.17 -22.55
CA ASP A 506 -7.87 -14.95 -23.25
C ASP A 506 -8.47 -16.27 -23.74
N ASN A 507 -7.65 -17.10 -24.40
CA ASN A 507 -8.05 -18.42 -24.89
C ASN A 507 -8.54 -19.35 -23.77
N ARG A 508 -8.02 -19.23 -22.54
CA ARG A 508 -8.51 -20.01 -21.38
C ARG A 508 -9.83 -19.47 -20.86
N LEU A 509 -9.99 -18.15 -20.76
CA LEU A 509 -11.22 -17.50 -20.29
C LEU A 509 -12.37 -17.59 -21.30
N ASN A 510 -12.07 -17.75 -22.60
CA ASN A 510 -13.05 -17.79 -23.68
C ASN A 510 -13.26 -19.17 -24.30
N ASN A 511 -12.58 -20.21 -23.80
CA ASN A 511 -12.67 -21.58 -24.33
C ASN A 511 -14.03 -22.28 -24.10
N GLU A 512 -14.09 -23.56 -24.45
CA GLU A 512 -15.14 -24.49 -24.04
C GLU A 512 -15.42 -24.42 -22.53
N ALA A 513 -16.69 -24.66 -22.15
CA ALA A 513 -17.20 -24.38 -20.81
C ALA A 513 -16.40 -25.05 -19.67
N SER A 514 -15.93 -26.28 -19.87
CA SER A 514 -15.14 -27.02 -18.85
C SER A 514 -13.77 -26.38 -18.61
N ILE A 515 -13.08 -25.97 -19.67
CA ILE A 515 -11.77 -25.31 -19.59
C ILE A 515 -11.92 -23.93 -18.97
N LYS A 516 -12.94 -23.18 -19.39
CA LYS A 516 -13.26 -21.87 -18.85
C LYS A 516 -13.52 -21.91 -17.35
N MET A 517 -14.32 -22.88 -16.89
CA MET A 517 -14.60 -23.07 -15.48
C MET A 517 -13.33 -23.37 -14.68
N ALA A 518 -12.51 -24.31 -15.15
CA ALA A 518 -11.24 -24.64 -14.51
C ALA A 518 -10.29 -23.43 -14.44
N ALA A 519 -10.19 -22.65 -15.52
CA ALA A 519 -9.33 -21.48 -15.58
C ALA A 519 -9.74 -20.39 -14.57
N VAL A 520 -11.04 -20.11 -14.44
CA VAL A 520 -11.55 -19.14 -13.46
C VAL A 520 -11.24 -19.62 -12.04
N GLU A 521 -11.54 -20.88 -11.72
CA GLU A 521 -11.24 -21.45 -10.39
C GLU A 521 -9.74 -21.40 -10.08
N GLU A 522 -8.87 -21.77 -11.03
CA GLU A 522 -7.42 -21.67 -10.91
C GLU A 522 -6.95 -20.23 -10.63
N TYR A 523 -7.47 -19.24 -11.34
CA TYR A 523 -7.12 -17.83 -11.12
C TYR A 523 -7.61 -17.31 -9.77
N MET A 524 -8.74 -17.80 -9.28
CA MET A 524 -9.23 -17.48 -7.93
C MET A 524 -8.38 -18.14 -6.84
N VAL A 525 -7.90 -19.36 -7.05
CA VAL A 525 -6.91 -20.02 -6.17
C VAL A 525 -5.63 -19.20 -6.11
N LEU A 526 -5.14 -18.72 -7.26
CA LEU A 526 -3.98 -17.82 -7.32
C LEU A 526 -4.23 -16.51 -6.55
N ALA A 527 -5.39 -15.89 -6.74
CA ALA A 527 -5.77 -14.67 -6.02
C ALA A 527 -5.86 -14.89 -4.50
N ASP A 528 -6.50 -15.98 -4.05
CA ASP A 528 -6.55 -16.38 -2.64
C ASP A 528 -5.13 -16.57 -2.04
N GLY A 529 -4.25 -17.30 -2.73
CA GLY A 529 -2.87 -17.49 -2.29
C GLY A 529 -2.13 -16.16 -2.11
N ARG A 530 -2.28 -15.22 -3.04
CA ARG A 530 -1.68 -13.88 -2.97
C ARG A 530 -2.27 -13.04 -1.83
N ARG A 531 -3.60 -13.11 -1.59
CA ARG A 531 -4.28 -12.47 -0.45
C ARG A 531 -3.76 -13.01 0.89
N ARG A 532 -3.57 -14.33 1.00
CA ARG A 532 -3.00 -14.97 2.21
C ARG A 532 -1.54 -14.57 2.46
N LEU A 533 -0.72 -14.48 1.40
CA LEU A 533 0.65 -13.97 1.51
C LEU A 533 0.68 -12.51 2.00
N TYR A 534 -0.25 -11.68 1.54
CA TYR A 534 -0.39 -10.29 1.97
C TYR A 534 -0.82 -10.16 3.44
N ARG A 535 -1.79 -10.97 3.88
CA ARG A 535 -2.38 -10.91 5.23
C ARG A 535 -1.50 -11.43 6.36
N GLY A 536 -0.63 -12.39 6.07
CA GLY A 536 -0.05 -13.27 7.09
C GLY A 536 -0.91 -14.53 7.30
N ARG A 537 -0.34 -15.62 7.82
CA ARG A 537 -1.09 -16.88 7.98
C ARG A 537 -2.01 -16.84 9.20
N GLU A 538 -3.16 -17.50 9.11
CA GLU A 538 -4.23 -17.57 10.14
C GLU A 538 -3.76 -18.05 11.53
N ASN A 539 -2.62 -18.75 11.62
CA ASN A 539 -2.04 -19.24 12.89
C ASN A 539 -0.88 -18.38 13.41
N GLU A 540 -0.51 -17.33 12.70
CA GLU A 540 0.53 -16.40 13.11
C GLU A 540 -0.17 -15.18 13.73
N LYS A 541 -0.09 -15.04 15.06
CA LYS A 541 -0.69 -13.96 15.89
C LYS A 541 -0.31 -12.54 15.48
N GLU A 542 0.53 -12.40 14.48
CA GLU A 542 1.11 -11.16 14.05
C GLU A 542 0.71 -11.06 12.58
N SER A 543 -0.30 -10.24 12.29
CA SER A 543 -0.67 -9.84 10.93
C SER A 543 0.29 -8.76 10.42
N SER A 544 0.59 -8.74 9.13
CA SER A 544 1.38 -7.64 8.54
C SER A 544 0.76 -6.29 8.94
N GLY A 545 1.56 -5.26 9.22
CA GLY A 545 1.02 -3.93 9.58
C GLY A 545 0.11 -3.32 8.50
N LEU A 546 0.17 -3.87 7.28
CA LEU A 546 -0.67 -3.56 6.13
C LEU A 546 -2.04 -4.25 6.12
N ASN A 547 -2.28 -5.19 7.04
CA ASN A 547 -3.54 -5.90 7.25
C ASN A 547 -4.22 -5.39 8.53
N GLU A 548 -4.41 -4.07 8.62
CA GLU A 548 -5.08 -3.41 9.76
C GLU A 548 -6.58 -3.81 9.87
N PHE A 549 -7.16 -4.27 8.77
CA PHE A 549 -8.60 -4.47 8.59
C PHE A 549 -8.92 -5.90 8.17
N MET A 550 -9.61 -6.63 9.05
CA MET A 550 -9.83 -8.07 8.89
C MET A 550 -10.76 -8.40 7.73
N LEU A 551 -11.63 -7.46 7.35
CA LEU A 551 -12.65 -7.65 6.33
C LEU A 551 -12.27 -7.07 4.97
N THR A 552 -11.00 -6.69 4.80
CA THR A 552 -10.49 -6.09 3.55
C THR A 552 -10.53 -7.04 2.34
N LEU A 553 -10.32 -8.33 2.58
CA LEU A 553 -10.15 -9.31 1.52
C LEU A 553 -10.92 -10.60 1.85
N PRO A 554 -11.44 -11.30 0.84
CA PRO A 554 -12.01 -12.63 1.01
C PRO A 554 -10.91 -13.66 1.24
N MET A 555 -11.30 -14.78 1.81
CA MET A 555 -10.49 -16.01 1.81
C MET A 555 -11.37 -17.20 1.48
N ALA A 556 -10.75 -18.29 1.06
CA ALA A 556 -11.42 -19.58 0.96
C ALA A 556 -11.68 -20.18 2.36
N ASP A 557 -12.74 -20.97 2.49
CA ASP A 557 -13.12 -21.68 3.72
C ASP A 557 -12.10 -22.74 4.17
N ARG A 558 -11.21 -23.10 3.25
CA ARG A 558 -10.08 -23.98 3.45
C ARG A 558 -8.79 -23.29 3.03
N VAL A 559 -7.69 -23.69 3.64
CA VAL A 559 -6.35 -23.25 3.22
C VAL A 559 -6.06 -23.88 1.85
N LEU A 560 -6.12 -23.06 0.82
CA LEU A 560 -5.73 -23.44 -0.53
C LEU A 560 -4.19 -23.48 -0.65
N PRO A 561 -3.64 -24.33 -1.55
CA PRO A 561 -2.21 -24.33 -1.80
C PRO A 561 -1.75 -22.96 -2.29
N LEU A 562 -0.55 -22.55 -1.87
CA LEU A 562 0.09 -21.39 -2.50
C LEU A 562 0.44 -21.77 -3.94
N SER A 563 0.04 -20.91 -4.86
CA SER A 563 0.11 -21.17 -6.28
C SER A 563 0.76 -20.01 -7.02
N ARG A 564 1.33 -20.32 -8.19
CA ARG A 564 1.91 -19.35 -9.11
C ARG A 564 1.33 -19.51 -10.50
N MET A 565 1.33 -18.41 -11.25
CA MET A 565 1.01 -18.41 -12.67
C MET A 565 2.19 -19.00 -13.46
N MET A 566 1.90 -19.61 -14.60
CA MET A 566 2.87 -20.12 -15.57
C MET A 566 2.77 -19.36 -16.90
N GLU A 567 3.81 -19.42 -17.73
CA GLU A 567 3.87 -18.74 -19.03
C GLU A 567 2.87 -19.29 -20.08
N ASP A 568 2.28 -20.45 -19.82
CA ASP A 568 1.16 -21.00 -20.60
C ASP A 568 -0.22 -20.59 -20.06
N ALA A 569 -0.25 -19.64 -19.12
CA ALA A 569 -1.43 -19.15 -18.41
C ALA A 569 -2.14 -20.19 -17.53
N THR A 570 -1.48 -21.31 -17.20
CA THR A 570 -1.97 -22.24 -16.18
C THR A 570 -1.52 -21.81 -14.79
N VAL A 571 -2.22 -22.28 -13.75
CA VAL A 571 -1.82 -22.10 -12.35
C VAL A 571 -1.29 -23.42 -11.81
N THR A 572 -0.12 -23.37 -11.17
CA THR A 572 0.50 -24.54 -10.54
C THR A 572 0.77 -24.27 -9.06
N VAL A 573 0.84 -25.32 -8.26
CA VAL A 573 1.22 -25.23 -6.85
C VAL A 573 2.71 -24.88 -6.77
N MET A 574 3.05 -23.90 -5.93
CA MET A 574 4.44 -23.54 -5.65
C MET A 574 5.18 -24.74 -5.06
N ASP A 575 6.46 -24.88 -5.39
CA ASP A 575 7.27 -25.95 -4.82
C ASP A 575 7.56 -25.69 -3.32
N PRO A 576 7.99 -26.71 -2.55
CA PRO A 576 8.24 -26.55 -1.13
C PRO A 576 9.31 -25.49 -0.80
N GLU A 577 10.29 -25.25 -1.67
CA GLU A 577 11.35 -24.27 -1.44
C GLU A 577 10.80 -22.85 -1.55
N GLU A 578 9.96 -22.59 -2.56
CA GLU A 578 9.26 -21.34 -2.77
C GLU A 578 8.24 -21.07 -1.63
N ILE A 579 7.52 -22.09 -1.17
CA ILE A 579 6.63 -21.96 0.00
C ILE A 579 7.43 -21.64 1.27
N ALA A 580 8.55 -22.34 1.50
CA ALA A 580 9.42 -22.09 2.65
C ALA A 580 10.03 -20.68 2.60
N TYR A 581 10.36 -20.22 1.39
CA TYR A 581 10.85 -18.88 1.10
C TYR A 581 9.86 -17.81 1.58
N PHE A 582 8.62 -17.84 1.08
CA PHE A 582 7.60 -16.87 1.48
C PHE A 582 7.23 -16.97 2.96
N SER A 583 7.20 -18.18 3.51
CA SER A 583 6.97 -18.39 4.94
C SER A 583 8.06 -17.74 5.79
N ARG A 584 9.33 -17.83 5.38
CA ARG A 584 10.44 -17.15 6.07
C ARG A 584 10.32 -15.64 5.95
N LYS A 585 9.98 -15.12 4.77
CA LYS A 585 9.82 -13.67 4.56
C LYS A 585 8.67 -13.08 5.37
N ASN A 586 7.56 -13.79 5.46
CA ASN A 586 6.46 -13.39 6.33
C ASN A 586 6.91 -13.36 7.80
N ARG A 587 7.63 -14.38 8.29
CA ARG A 587 8.21 -14.36 9.64
C ARG A 587 9.21 -13.21 9.87
N GLU A 588 10.07 -12.90 8.88
CA GLU A 588 11.01 -11.76 8.98
C GLU A 588 10.26 -10.43 9.13
N ARG A 589 9.19 -10.24 8.35
CA ARG A 589 8.29 -9.08 8.49
C ARG A 589 7.59 -9.06 9.85
N MET A 590 7.17 -10.22 10.35
CA MET A 590 6.44 -10.32 11.61
C MET A 590 7.31 -10.10 12.85
N HIS A 591 8.51 -10.70 12.90
CA HIS A 591 9.45 -10.47 14.00
C HIS A 591 9.86 -9.00 14.15
N ALA A 592 9.88 -8.24 13.05
CA ALA A 592 10.11 -6.79 13.09
C ALA A 592 8.98 -6.05 13.85
N LEU A 593 7.74 -6.54 13.76
CA LEU A 593 6.54 -5.99 14.41
C LEU A 593 6.48 -6.34 15.91
N ALA A 594 6.77 -7.60 16.27
CA ALA A 594 6.71 -8.11 17.65
C ALA A 594 7.66 -7.39 18.62
N MET A 595 8.80 -6.90 18.13
CA MET A 595 9.74 -6.14 18.96
C MET A 595 9.20 -4.75 19.36
N TYR A 596 8.13 -4.27 18.73
CA TYR A 596 7.53 -2.97 18.99
C TYR A 596 6.31 -3.06 19.94
N THR A 597 5.53 -4.13 19.88
CA THR A 597 4.30 -4.33 20.69
C THR A 597 4.57 -4.61 22.17
N ASN A 598 5.81 -4.93 22.57
CA ASN A 598 6.22 -5.00 23.98
C ASN A 598 6.44 -3.63 24.65
N SER A 599 6.12 -2.52 23.96
CA SER A 599 5.97 -1.21 24.62
C SER A 599 4.58 -1.09 25.24
N PRO A 600 4.45 -0.97 26.59
CA PRO A 600 3.17 -0.78 27.25
C PRO A 600 2.59 0.59 26.85
N GLY A 601 1.69 0.60 25.87
CA GLY A 601 1.05 1.84 25.39
C GLY A 601 0.49 1.80 23.97
N LEU A 602 0.86 0.82 23.14
CA LEU A 602 0.30 0.66 21.79
C LEU A 602 -0.97 -0.18 21.88
N GLY A 603 -2.04 0.45 22.37
CA GLY A 603 -3.34 -0.17 22.54
C GLY A 603 -3.95 -0.55 21.19
N GLY A 604 -4.04 -1.86 20.94
CA GLY A 604 -5.27 -2.39 20.39
C GLY A 604 -6.45 -1.85 21.20
N CYS A 605 -7.56 -1.54 20.51
CA CYS A 605 -8.78 -1.04 21.13
C CYS A 605 -9.04 -1.83 22.43
N PRO A 606 -9.07 -1.18 23.62
CA PRO A 606 -9.33 -1.92 24.85
C PRO A 606 -10.76 -2.45 24.74
N ALA A 607 -10.89 -3.78 24.63
CA ALA A 607 -12.14 -4.44 24.92
C ALA A 607 -12.58 -3.95 26.30
N MET A 608 -13.72 -3.28 26.36
CA MET A 608 -14.28 -2.79 27.61
C MET A 608 -14.45 -3.96 28.56
N ALA A 609 -13.62 -4.03 29.61
CA ALA A 609 -13.85 -4.93 30.71
C ALA A 609 -15.16 -4.52 31.40
N PRO A 610 -16.13 -5.43 31.62
CA PRO A 610 -17.34 -5.08 32.34
C PRO A 610 -17.00 -4.75 33.79
N ALA A 611 -17.52 -3.61 34.26
CA ALA A 611 -17.44 -3.21 35.66
C ALA A 611 -18.04 -4.33 36.53
N ARG A 612 -17.20 -5.00 37.33
CA ARG A 612 -17.68 -5.84 38.42
C ARG A 612 -18.30 -4.93 39.48
N HIS A 613 -19.61 -4.79 39.44
CA HIS A 613 -20.36 -4.50 40.65
C HIS A 613 -20.25 -5.72 41.56
N SER A 614 -19.81 -5.49 42.78
CA SER A 614 -20.06 -6.39 43.90
C SER A 614 -20.50 -5.51 45.08
N PRO A 615 -21.42 -6.02 45.92
CA PRO A 615 -22.24 -5.23 46.83
C PRO A 615 -21.47 -4.47 47.91
#